data_AF-A0AAD2G0B7-F1
#
_entry.id   AF-A0AAD2G0B7-F1
#
_cell.length_a   1.000
_cell.length_b   1.000
_cell.length_c   1.000
_cell.angle_alpha   90.00
_cell.angle_beta   90.00
_cell.angle_gamma   90.00
#
_symmetry.space_group_name_H-M   'P 1'
#
loop_
_entity.id
_entity.type
_entity.pdbx_description
1 polymer ?
#
loop_
_entity_poly.entity_id
_entity_poly.type
_entity_poly.pdbx_seq_one_letter_code
_entity_poly.pdbx_strand_id
1 'polypeptide(L)'
;MKMIHSIFAATICLSALSSEAFVPSSFATKKWQQMGLNNYDCSEARTVLSWKPFKLAENDATLEGKVRDRMLEMPSFENLQSEFALNAQEALTPFAKTIDNLTNGWALSYADLSPESENTPLGQAFLATNIAYAVVGIVLGIHGDVLLGTLTEIASVASFFYHYTQLQASNNRIQDSSVRLALSIDYVCACTAILVGLVYLGLDHQMPPLEAVVSGSAGILCLSLGWVWEYGWRYLVTHSLWHLFSAYTAFVVGNAHLLT
;
A
#
# COMPACT_ATOMS: atom_id res chain seq x y z
N MET A 1 21.12 3.87 0.76
CA MET A 1 20.40 5.15 0.90
C MET A 1 19.65 5.63 -0.35
N LYS A 2 20.05 5.30 -1.60
CA LYS A 2 19.32 5.73 -2.81
C LYS A 2 17.93 5.07 -3.01
N MET A 3 17.76 3.85 -2.52
CA MET A 3 16.51 3.07 -2.61
C MET A 3 15.35 3.67 -1.78
N ILE A 4 15.64 4.18 -0.59
CA ILE A 4 14.65 4.86 0.28
C ILE A 4 14.17 6.16 -0.38
N HIS A 5 15.06 6.89 -1.06
CA HIS A 5 14.69 8.13 -1.76
C HIS A 5 13.78 7.85 -2.97
N SER A 6 13.98 6.75 -3.71
CA SER A 6 13.13 6.39 -4.85
C SER A 6 11.73 5.96 -4.42
N ILE A 7 11.61 5.24 -3.30
CA ILE A 7 10.31 4.83 -2.74
C ILE A 7 9.58 6.06 -2.16
N PHE A 8 10.30 6.96 -1.48
CA PHE A 8 9.73 8.20 -0.96
C PHE A 8 9.29 9.14 -2.09
N ALA A 9 10.06 9.25 -3.18
CA ALA A 9 9.70 10.04 -4.35
C ALA A 9 8.48 9.48 -5.11
N ALA A 10 8.39 8.15 -5.25
CA ALA A 10 7.22 7.51 -5.86
C ALA A 10 5.95 7.71 -5.00
N THR A 11 6.08 7.64 -3.67
CA THR A 11 4.97 7.85 -2.73
C THR A 11 4.51 9.33 -2.72
N ILE A 12 5.44 10.29 -2.82
CA ILE A 12 5.12 11.72 -2.98
C ILE A 12 4.48 12.01 -4.34
N CYS A 13 4.94 11.39 -5.42
CA CYS A 13 4.31 11.54 -6.75
C CYS A 13 2.89 10.97 -6.78
N LEU A 14 2.64 9.82 -6.14
CA LEU A 14 1.30 9.24 -6.07
C LEU A 14 0.33 10.06 -5.20
N SER A 15 0.82 10.68 -4.12
CA SER A 15 0.02 11.57 -3.26
C SER A 15 -0.21 12.96 -3.88
N ALA A 16 0.70 13.44 -4.73
CA ALA A 16 0.46 14.64 -5.54
C ALA A 16 -0.60 14.40 -6.62
N LEU A 17 -0.55 13.24 -7.29
CA LEU A 17 -1.53 12.85 -8.31
C LEU A 17 -2.94 12.61 -7.76
N SER A 18 -3.08 12.16 -6.50
CA SER A 18 -4.37 12.02 -5.84
C SER A 18 -4.98 13.36 -5.38
N SER A 19 -4.17 14.42 -5.28
CA SER A 19 -4.64 15.77 -4.92
C SER A 19 -5.18 16.60 -6.10
N GLU A 20 -4.84 16.22 -7.35
CA GLU A 20 -5.34 16.88 -8.57
C GLU A 20 -6.59 16.22 -9.15
N ALA A 21 -6.93 15.01 -8.71
CA ALA A 21 -8.18 14.36 -9.07
C ALA A 21 -9.31 14.79 -8.10
N PHE A 22 -10.08 15.79 -8.53
CA PHE A 22 -11.48 16.00 -8.11
C PHE A 22 -11.72 16.72 -6.76
N VAL A 23 -11.36 18.01 -6.70
CA VAL A 23 -12.08 18.97 -5.83
C VAL A 23 -12.51 20.18 -6.67
N PRO A 24 -13.82 20.38 -6.91
CA PRO A 24 -14.31 21.63 -7.51
C PRO A 24 -13.90 22.80 -6.61
N SER A 25 -13.31 23.85 -7.19
CA SER A 25 -12.82 25.04 -6.48
C SER A 25 -13.88 25.72 -5.58
N SER A 26 -15.16 25.45 -5.83
CA SER A 26 -16.30 25.91 -5.03
C SER A 26 -16.52 25.16 -3.71
N PHE A 27 -15.91 23.99 -3.52
CA PHE A 27 -16.06 23.19 -2.29
C PHE A 27 -15.01 23.54 -1.23
N ALA A 28 -13.80 23.89 -1.65
CA ALA A 28 -12.74 24.34 -0.74
C ALA A 28 -13.11 25.66 -0.04
N THR A 29 -13.72 26.61 -0.73
CA THR A 29 -14.03 27.94 -0.17
C THR A 29 -15.09 27.90 0.95
N LYS A 30 -16.09 27.02 0.86
CA LYS A 30 -17.16 26.91 1.88
C LYS A 30 -16.69 26.26 3.18
N LYS A 31 -15.80 25.26 3.11
CA LYS A 31 -15.31 24.57 4.31
C LYS A 31 -14.32 25.44 5.11
N TRP A 32 -13.55 26.29 4.42
CA TRP A 32 -12.64 27.26 5.05
C TRP A 32 -13.38 28.38 5.79
N GLN A 33 -14.50 28.88 5.25
CA GLN A 33 -15.34 29.87 5.95
C GLN A 33 -16.04 29.32 7.19
N GLN A 34 -16.39 28.02 7.20
CA GLN A 34 -16.99 27.37 8.38
C GLN A 34 -16.00 27.13 9.53
N MET A 35 -14.69 27.13 9.26
CA MET A 35 -13.64 26.93 10.26
C MET A 35 -13.14 28.24 10.91
N GLY A 36 -13.73 29.39 10.59
CA GLY A 36 -13.38 30.68 11.24
C GLY A 36 -12.01 31.25 10.87
N LEU A 37 -11.36 30.72 9.83
CA LEU A 37 -10.01 31.11 9.37
C LEU A 37 -10.03 32.34 8.43
N ASN A 38 -10.80 33.37 8.77
CA ASN A 38 -11.00 34.54 7.90
C ASN A 38 -9.80 35.50 7.82
N ASN A 39 -8.70 35.22 8.53
CA ASN A 39 -7.53 36.10 8.63
C ASN A 39 -6.24 35.52 8.04
N TYR A 40 -6.30 34.40 7.31
CA TYR A 40 -5.12 33.90 6.59
C TYR A 40 -5.04 34.56 5.21
N ASP A 41 -4.12 35.52 5.09
CA ASP A 41 -3.79 36.15 3.82
C ASP A 41 -3.06 35.15 2.91
N CYS A 42 -3.76 34.64 1.89
CA CYS A 42 -3.17 33.77 0.86
C CYS A 42 -2.12 34.47 -0.02
N SER A 43 -1.79 35.74 0.23
CA SER A 43 -0.72 36.46 -0.49
C SER A 43 0.66 35.84 -0.23
N GLU A 44 0.93 35.31 0.96
CA GLU A 44 2.24 34.76 1.33
C GLU A 44 2.53 33.39 0.66
N ALA A 45 1.49 32.62 0.35
CA ALA A 45 1.62 31.34 -0.37
C ALA A 45 1.99 31.53 -1.86
N ARG A 46 1.70 32.70 -2.45
CA ARG A 46 2.14 33.01 -3.83
C ARG A 46 3.62 33.36 -3.92
N THR A 47 4.22 33.89 -2.85
CA THR A 47 5.64 34.25 -2.83
C THR A 47 6.56 33.04 -2.74
N VAL A 48 6.12 31.93 -2.14
CA VAL A 48 6.92 30.68 -2.06
C VAL A 48 6.88 29.88 -3.37
N LEU A 49 5.83 30.04 -4.19
CA LEU A 49 5.70 29.41 -5.51
C LEU A 49 6.18 30.28 -6.68
N SER A 50 6.83 31.41 -6.41
CA SER A 50 7.59 32.16 -7.40
C SER A 50 8.89 31.41 -7.74
N TRP A 51 8.78 30.31 -8.47
CA TRP A 51 9.90 29.71 -9.18
C TRP A 51 10.47 30.75 -10.14
N LYS A 52 11.59 31.40 -9.75
CA LYS A 52 12.41 32.11 -10.73
C LYS A 52 12.91 31.04 -11.71
N PRO A 53 12.63 31.14 -13.02
CA PRO A 53 13.18 30.20 -13.97
C PRO A 53 14.69 30.21 -13.81
N PHE A 54 15.24 29.04 -13.47
CA PHE A 54 16.67 28.83 -13.40
C PHE A 54 17.20 29.13 -14.80
N LYS A 55 17.83 30.30 -14.97
CA LYS A 55 18.54 30.67 -16.20
C LYS A 55 19.72 29.72 -16.32
N LEU A 56 19.51 28.57 -16.97
CA LEU A 56 20.57 27.75 -17.51
C LEU A 56 21.42 28.66 -18.40
N ALA A 57 22.69 28.81 -18.05
CA ALA A 57 23.64 29.56 -18.84
C ALA A 57 23.66 28.98 -20.26
N GLU A 58 23.44 29.84 -21.24
CA GLU A 58 23.08 29.56 -22.65
C GLU A 58 24.24 29.00 -23.50
N ASN A 59 25.21 28.29 -22.91
CA ASN A 59 26.50 28.04 -23.58
C ASN A 59 27.00 26.60 -23.60
N ASP A 60 26.13 25.58 -23.50
CA ASP A 60 26.62 24.19 -23.61
C ASP A 60 25.69 23.29 -24.44
N ALA A 61 25.61 23.56 -25.75
CA ALA A 61 24.98 22.67 -26.74
C ALA A 61 25.57 21.23 -26.70
N THR A 62 26.77 21.08 -26.13
CA THR A 62 27.44 19.81 -25.87
C THR A 62 26.85 19.04 -24.67
N LEU A 63 26.17 19.70 -23.73
CA LEU A 63 25.54 19.05 -22.58
C LEU A 63 24.16 18.51 -22.93
N GLU A 64 23.35 19.27 -23.70
CA GLU A 64 22.03 18.80 -24.15
C GLU A 64 22.12 17.55 -25.02
N GLY A 65 23.10 17.48 -25.93
CA GLY A 65 23.36 16.26 -26.72
C GLY A 65 23.70 15.06 -25.85
N LYS A 66 24.61 15.23 -24.88
CA LYS A 66 24.99 14.15 -23.95
C LYS A 66 23.86 13.71 -23.01
N VAL A 67 22.96 14.60 -22.63
CA VAL A 67 21.78 14.24 -21.81
C VAL A 67 20.76 13.49 -22.64
N ARG A 68 20.49 13.94 -23.88
CA ARG A 68 19.59 13.25 -24.81
C ARG A 68 20.11 11.84 -25.13
N ASP A 69 21.39 11.71 -25.45
CA ASP A 69 21.97 10.41 -25.78
C ASP A 69 21.90 9.45 -24.58
N ARG A 70 22.15 9.94 -23.35
CA ARG A 70 21.95 9.12 -22.14
C ARG A 70 20.50 8.77 -21.84
N MET A 71 19.55 9.64 -22.15
CA MET A 71 18.12 9.33 -21.99
C MET A 71 17.65 8.25 -22.97
N LEU A 72 18.26 8.17 -24.16
CA LEU A 72 18.00 7.11 -25.13
C LEU A 72 18.63 5.77 -24.75
N GLU A 73 19.69 5.79 -23.94
CA GLU A 73 20.32 4.60 -23.35
C GLU A 73 19.64 4.12 -22.06
N MET A 74 18.69 4.89 -21.49
CA MET A 74 17.95 4.41 -20.34
C MET A 74 17.03 3.27 -20.75
N PRO A 75 17.11 2.10 -20.09
CA PRO A 75 16.15 1.03 -20.33
C PRO A 75 14.73 1.58 -20.16
N SER A 76 13.82 1.15 -21.03
CA SER A 76 12.41 1.51 -20.88
C SER A 76 11.93 1.12 -19.49
N PHE A 77 10.94 1.85 -18.98
CA PHE A 77 10.38 1.57 -17.65
C PHE A 77 9.88 0.11 -17.54
N GLU A 78 9.36 -0.45 -18.64
CA GLU A 78 8.98 -1.86 -18.75
C GLU A 78 10.18 -2.80 -18.55
N ASN A 79 11.34 -2.49 -19.16
CA ASN A 79 12.56 -3.28 -18.98
C ASN A 79 13.02 -3.27 -17.53
N LEU A 80 13.04 -2.09 -16.89
CA LEU A 80 13.40 -1.95 -15.47
C LEU A 80 12.46 -2.73 -14.54
N GLN A 81 11.16 -2.70 -14.80
CA GLN A 81 10.19 -3.48 -14.04
C GLN A 81 10.42 -4.98 -14.20
N SER A 82 10.67 -5.43 -15.43
CA SER A 82 10.90 -6.85 -15.72
C SER A 82 12.20 -7.36 -15.07
N GLU A 83 13.28 -6.57 -15.13
CA GLU A 83 14.56 -6.91 -14.51
C GLU A 83 14.46 -6.92 -12.98
N PHE A 84 13.79 -5.94 -12.38
CA PHE A 84 13.55 -5.93 -10.94
C PHE A 84 12.70 -7.12 -10.49
N ALA A 85 11.63 -7.44 -11.22
CA ALA A 85 10.77 -8.57 -10.90
C ALA A 85 11.52 -9.90 -11.00
N LEU A 86 12.34 -10.10 -12.05
CA LEU A 86 13.19 -11.27 -12.20
C LEU A 86 14.20 -11.40 -11.05
N ASN A 87 14.92 -10.32 -10.75
CA ASN A 87 15.89 -10.31 -9.66
C ASN A 87 15.24 -10.57 -8.28
N ALA A 88 14.07 -9.98 -8.04
CA ALA A 88 13.31 -10.21 -6.80
C ALA A 88 12.83 -11.66 -6.71
N GLN A 89 12.35 -12.24 -7.81
CA GLN A 89 11.94 -13.63 -7.88
C GLN A 89 13.12 -14.57 -7.60
N GLU A 90 14.28 -14.33 -8.22
CA GLU A 90 15.49 -15.13 -7.98
C GLU A 90 15.94 -15.04 -6.52
N ALA A 91 15.94 -13.84 -5.93
CA ALA A 91 16.31 -13.61 -4.54
C ALA A 91 15.36 -14.30 -3.55
N LEU A 92 14.06 -14.35 -3.84
CA LEU A 92 13.04 -14.93 -2.96
C LEU A 92 12.77 -16.43 -3.22
N THR A 93 13.28 -16.98 -4.32
CA THR A 93 13.11 -18.40 -4.67
C THR A 93 13.55 -19.37 -3.56
N PRO A 94 14.71 -19.20 -2.90
CA PRO A 94 15.12 -20.09 -1.81
C PRO A 94 14.12 -20.07 -0.65
N PHE A 95 13.65 -18.88 -0.29
CA PHE A 95 12.67 -18.69 0.78
C PHE A 95 11.33 -19.34 0.44
N ALA A 96 10.81 -19.10 -0.78
CA ALA A 96 9.58 -19.72 -1.26
C ALA A 96 9.66 -21.25 -1.23
N LYS A 97 10.77 -21.84 -1.70
CA LYS A 97 11.01 -23.29 -1.63
C LYS A 97 11.06 -23.80 -0.19
N THR A 98 11.69 -23.08 0.72
CA THR A 98 11.72 -23.46 2.15
C THR A 98 10.30 -23.46 2.72
N ILE A 99 9.52 -22.41 2.47
CA ILE A 99 8.13 -22.33 2.93
C ILE A 99 7.29 -23.45 2.32
N ASP A 100 7.40 -23.70 1.03
CA ASP A 100 6.68 -24.78 0.36
C ASP A 100 7.01 -26.14 0.97
N ASN A 101 8.29 -26.42 1.19
CA ASN A 101 8.71 -27.70 1.77
C ASN A 101 8.19 -27.87 3.21
N LEU A 102 8.16 -26.80 3.99
CA LEU A 102 7.66 -26.83 5.38
C LEU A 102 6.14 -26.96 5.45
N THR A 103 5.43 -26.45 4.45
CA THR A 103 3.96 -26.37 4.45
C THR A 103 3.30 -27.31 3.45
N ASN A 104 4.08 -28.16 2.78
CA ASN A 104 3.66 -28.96 1.64
C ASN A 104 2.98 -28.12 0.53
N GLY A 105 3.52 -26.92 0.29
CA GLY A 105 3.03 -25.96 -0.71
C GLY A 105 1.82 -25.15 -0.29
N TRP A 106 1.26 -25.38 0.90
CA TRP A 106 0.04 -24.72 1.36
C TRP A 106 0.25 -23.24 1.70
N ALA A 107 1.38 -22.84 2.29
CA ALA A 107 1.50 -21.45 2.74
C ALA A 107 1.54 -20.42 1.61
N LEU A 108 2.04 -20.81 0.43
CA LEU A 108 2.07 -19.95 -0.76
C LEU A 108 1.03 -20.35 -1.80
N SER A 109 0.04 -21.17 -1.43
CA SER A 109 -1.16 -21.33 -2.25
C SER A 109 -2.02 -20.07 -2.17
N TYR A 110 -2.76 -19.79 -3.24
CA TYR A 110 -3.69 -18.68 -3.30
C TYR A 110 -5.01 -19.16 -3.90
N ALA A 111 -6.09 -18.51 -3.51
CA ALA A 111 -7.43 -18.86 -3.96
C ALA A 111 -7.61 -18.57 -5.47
N ASP A 112 -8.34 -19.45 -6.15
CA ASP A 112 -8.81 -19.21 -7.52
C ASP A 112 -10.04 -18.31 -7.49
N LEU A 113 -9.91 -17.13 -8.09
CA LEU A 113 -10.95 -16.10 -8.09
C LEU A 113 -11.89 -16.19 -9.30
N SER A 114 -11.70 -17.16 -10.19
CA SER A 114 -12.51 -17.32 -11.40
C SER A 114 -14.01 -17.42 -11.06
N PRO A 115 -14.89 -16.75 -11.83
CA PRO A 115 -14.62 -15.98 -13.06
C PRO A 115 -14.26 -14.50 -12.83
N GLU A 116 -14.03 -14.07 -11.59
CA GLU A 116 -13.79 -12.67 -11.27
C GLU A 116 -12.39 -12.21 -11.68
N SER A 117 -12.28 -10.93 -12.04
CA SER A 117 -11.02 -10.28 -12.44
C SER A 117 -10.97 -8.81 -12.01
N GLU A 118 -9.85 -8.12 -12.21
CA GLU A 118 -9.68 -6.72 -11.83
C GLU A 118 -10.59 -5.74 -12.59
N ASN A 119 -11.22 -6.20 -13.69
CA ASN A 119 -12.19 -5.42 -14.45
C ASN A 119 -13.65 -5.71 -14.06
N THR A 120 -13.89 -6.75 -13.25
CA THR A 120 -15.25 -7.06 -12.76
C THR A 120 -15.59 -6.16 -11.57
N PRO A 121 -16.86 -5.79 -11.38
CA PRO A 121 -17.27 -4.99 -10.22
C PRO A 121 -16.92 -5.66 -8.89
N LEU A 122 -16.99 -6.99 -8.81
CA LEU A 122 -16.66 -7.73 -7.59
C LEU A 122 -15.14 -7.72 -7.33
N GLY A 123 -14.31 -7.91 -8.36
CA GLY A 123 -12.86 -7.78 -8.23
C GLY A 123 -12.42 -6.35 -7.85
N GLN A 124 -13.06 -5.32 -8.43
CA GLN A 124 -12.80 -3.92 -8.06
C GLN A 124 -13.20 -3.61 -6.62
N ALA A 125 -14.37 -4.09 -6.18
CA ALA A 125 -14.81 -3.95 -4.80
C ALA A 125 -13.86 -4.65 -3.82
N PHE A 126 -13.40 -5.86 -4.18
CA PHE A 126 -12.40 -6.59 -3.40
C PHE A 126 -11.09 -5.80 -3.28
N LEU A 127 -10.55 -5.31 -4.39
CA LEU A 127 -9.33 -4.48 -4.39
C LEU A 127 -9.50 -3.21 -3.54
N ALA A 128 -10.66 -2.55 -3.63
CA ALA A 128 -10.96 -1.32 -2.91
C ALA A 128 -10.94 -1.51 -1.38
N THR A 129 -11.11 -2.72 -0.86
CA THR A 129 -11.02 -2.96 0.60
C THR A 129 -9.64 -2.65 1.18
N ASN A 130 -8.58 -2.68 0.37
CA ASN A 130 -7.24 -2.25 0.78
C ASN A 130 -7.17 -0.77 1.17
N ILE A 131 -8.09 0.07 0.65
CA ILE A 131 -8.17 1.49 1.02
C ILE A 131 -8.33 1.65 2.54
N ALA A 132 -8.96 0.68 3.22
CA ALA A 132 -9.08 0.71 4.68
C ALA A 132 -7.71 0.76 5.38
N TYR A 133 -6.74 -0.05 4.92
CA TYR A 133 -5.38 0.00 5.47
C TYR A 133 -4.70 1.34 5.18
N ALA A 134 -4.78 1.85 3.96
CA ALA A 134 -4.20 3.15 3.60
C ALA A 134 -4.79 4.28 4.47
N VAL A 135 -6.11 4.32 4.64
CA VAL A 135 -6.78 5.32 5.49
C VAL A 135 -6.34 5.20 6.94
N VAL A 136 -6.29 3.98 7.49
CA VAL A 136 -5.82 3.76 8.87
C VAL A 136 -4.37 4.19 9.03
N GLY A 137 -3.50 3.84 8.08
CA GLY A 137 -2.09 4.21 8.10
C GLY A 137 -1.88 5.74 8.14
N ILE A 138 -2.59 6.46 7.27
CA ILE A 138 -2.59 7.93 7.24
C ILE A 138 -3.10 8.50 8.57
N VAL A 139 -4.22 7.98 9.10
CA VAL A 139 -4.82 8.47 10.34
C VAL A 139 -3.90 8.25 11.53
N LEU A 140 -3.28 7.07 11.66
CA LEU A 140 -2.29 6.79 12.70
C LEU A 140 -1.09 7.74 12.60
N GLY A 141 -0.59 7.97 11.37
CA GLY A 141 0.48 8.94 11.12
C GLY A 141 0.12 10.36 11.56
N ILE A 142 -1.12 10.81 11.30
CA ILE A 142 -1.64 12.13 11.74
C ILE A 142 -1.74 12.20 13.28
N HIS A 143 -2.11 11.11 13.94
CA HIS A 143 -2.20 11.05 15.41
C HIS A 143 -0.83 10.92 16.09
N GLY A 144 0.25 10.68 15.33
CA GLY A 144 1.62 10.63 15.83
C GLY A 144 2.24 9.23 15.85
N ASP A 145 1.47 8.18 15.54
CA ASP A 145 1.97 6.82 15.40
C ASP A 145 2.51 6.58 13.98
N VAL A 146 3.68 7.16 13.72
CA VAL A 146 4.31 7.12 12.39
C VAL A 146 4.75 5.70 12.03
N LEU A 147 5.20 4.89 12.99
CA LEU A 147 5.75 3.57 12.71
C LEU A 147 4.66 2.59 12.28
N LEU A 148 3.64 2.37 13.12
CA LEU A 148 2.55 1.46 12.78
C LEU A 148 1.74 2.01 11.62
N GLY A 149 1.56 3.33 11.55
CA GLY A 149 0.93 4.01 10.40
C GLY A 149 1.62 3.69 9.07
N THR A 150 2.94 3.89 8.99
CA THR A 150 3.74 3.59 7.79
C THR A 150 3.69 2.10 7.43
N LEU A 151 3.82 1.21 8.42
CA LEU A 151 3.76 -0.24 8.17
C LEU A 151 2.39 -0.66 7.64
N THR A 152 1.31 -0.04 8.12
CA THR A 152 -0.06 -0.29 7.65
C THR A 152 -0.25 0.18 6.21
N GLU A 153 0.33 1.33 5.82
CA GLU A 153 0.32 1.77 4.41
C GLU A 153 1.13 0.84 3.50
N ILE A 154 2.32 0.41 3.93
CA ILE A 154 3.13 -0.53 3.16
C ILE A 154 2.39 -1.86 2.97
N ALA A 155 1.74 -2.37 4.03
CA ALA A 155 0.89 -3.54 3.95
C ALA A 155 -0.29 -3.33 2.98
N SER A 156 -0.91 -2.13 2.98
CA SER A 156 -1.95 -1.78 2.01
C SER A 156 -1.49 -1.92 0.56
N VAL A 157 -0.30 -1.41 0.24
CA VAL A 157 0.23 -1.44 -1.13
C VAL A 157 0.61 -2.87 -1.53
N ALA A 158 1.27 -3.60 -0.63
CA ALA A 158 1.67 -4.99 -0.88
C ALA A 158 0.45 -5.90 -1.08
N SER A 159 -0.56 -5.79 -0.22
CA SER A 159 -1.80 -6.56 -0.30
C SER A 159 -2.61 -6.20 -1.55
N PHE A 160 -2.72 -4.92 -1.91
CA PHE A 160 -3.33 -4.52 -3.18
C PHE A 160 -2.60 -5.16 -4.38
N PHE A 161 -1.27 -5.09 -4.40
CA PHE A 161 -0.48 -5.65 -5.50
C PHE A 161 -0.67 -7.17 -5.62
N TYR A 162 -0.63 -7.89 -4.49
CA TYR A 162 -0.93 -9.33 -4.44
C TYR A 162 -2.31 -9.62 -5.02
N HIS A 163 -3.38 -9.03 -4.48
CA HIS A 163 -4.74 -9.32 -4.96
C HIS A 163 -4.99 -8.89 -6.41
N TYR A 164 -4.32 -7.82 -6.86
CA TYR A 164 -4.38 -7.40 -8.26
C TYR A 164 -3.72 -8.45 -9.18
N THR A 165 -2.57 -9.00 -8.79
CA THR A 165 -1.94 -10.09 -9.55
C THR A 165 -2.76 -11.39 -9.48
N GLN A 166 -3.37 -11.69 -8.33
CA GLN A 166 -4.26 -12.83 -8.13
C GLN A 166 -5.49 -12.78 -9.06
N LEU A 167 -6.13 -11.60 -9.16
CA LEU A 167 -7.25 -11.36 -10.07
C LEU A 167 -6.85 -11.38 -11.55
N GLN A 168 -5.59 -11.12 -11.89
CA GLN A 168 -5.12 -11.28 -13.27
C GLN A 168 -4.81 -12.74 -13.62
N ALA A 169 -4.39 -13.52 -12.63
CA ALA A 169 -4.10 -14.94 -12.79
C ALA A 169 -5.36 -15.77 -13.12
N SER A 170 -6.55 -15.39 -12.60
CA SER A 170 -7.82 -16.04 -12.97
C SER A 170 -8.11 -15.98 -14.49
N ASN A 171 -7.60 -14.95 -15.17
CA ASN A 171 -7.69 -14.78 -16.63
C ASN A 171 -6.45 -15.27 -17.40
N ASN A 172 -5.56 -16.06 -16.77
CA ASN A 172 -4.30 -16.54 -17.35
C ASN A 172 -3.37 -15.43 -17.88
N ARG A 173 -3.48 -14.18 -17.37
CA ARG A 173 -2.65 -13.04 -17.84
C ARG A 173 -1.32 -12.91 -17.12
N ILE A 174 -1.20 -13.48 -15.93
CA ILE A 174 0.01 -13.45 -15.13
C ILE A 174 0.43 -14.89 -14.79
N GLN A 175 1.74 -15.11 -14.71
CA GLN A 175 2.31 -16.40 -14.33
C GLN A 175 2.11 -16.67 -12.83
N ASP A 176 1.88 -17.93 -12.48
CA ASP A 176 1.75 -18.40 -11.09
C ASP A 176 2.87 -17.89 -10.17
N SER A 177 4.12 -17.92 -10.66
CA SER A 177 5.30 -17.46 -9.93
C SER A 177 5.21 -15.99 -9.48
N SER A 178 4.62 -15.11 -10.30
CA SER A 178 4.49 -13.69 -9.98
C SER A 178 3.46 -13.46 -8.87
N VAL A 179 2.36 -14.23 -8.86
CA VAL A 179 1.34 -14.15 -7.79
C VAL A 179 1.95 -14.59 -6.47
N ARG A 180 2.69 -15.70 -6.47
CA ARG A 180 3.33 -16.25 -5.26
C ARG A 180 4.42 -15.35 -4.72
N LEU A 181 5.14 -14.65 -5.59
CA LEU A 181 6.09 -13.61 -5.20
C LEU A 181 5.37 -12.45 -4.51
N ALA A 182 4.29 -11.95 -5.11
CA ALA A 182 3.50 -10.86 -4.54
C ALA A 182 2.89 -11.25 -3.19
N LEU A 183 2.35 -12.47 -3.06
CA LEU A 183 1.86 -13.04 -1.80
C LEU A 183 2.94 -13.10 -0.72
N SER A 184 4.17 -13.50 -1.09
CA SER A 184 5.29 -13.55 -0.15
C SER A 184 5.62 -12.17 0.41
N ILE A 185 5.62 -11.14 -0.46
CA ILE A 185 5.87 -9.75 -0.06
C ILE A 185 4.74 -9.25 0.85
N ASP A 186 3.48 -9.52 0.48
CA ASP A 186 2.31 -9.17 1.30
C ASP A 186 2.40 -9.77 2.71
N TYR A 187 2.71 -11.06 2.82
CA TYR A 187 2.89 -11.72 4.12
C TYR A 187 3.99 -11.09 4.97
N VAL A 188 5.13 -10.73 4.38
CA VAL A 188 6.21 -10.08 5.13
C VAL A 188 5.74 -8.73 5.67
N CYS A 189 5.06 -7.92 4.86
CA CYS A 189 4.55 -6.61 5.26
C CYS A 189 3.45 -6.75 6.33
N ALA A 190 2.46 -7.62 6.12
CA ALA A 190 1.37 -7.86 7.06
C ALA A 190 1.87 -8.40 8.40
N CYS A 191 2.75 -9.42 8.39
CA CYS A 191 3.33 -9.97 9.61
C CYS A 191 4.14 -8.91 10.38
N THR A 192 4.88 -8.04 9.68
CA THR A 192 5.64 -6.97 10.32
C THR A 192 4.72 -5.98 11.03
N ALA A 193 3.64 -5.54 10.39
CA ALA A 193 2.65 -4.64 11.00
C ALA A 193 1.97 -5.30 12.22
N ILE A 194 1.57 -6.58 12.10
CA ILE A 194 0.97 -7.35 13.20
C ILE A 194 1.94 -7.47 14.38
N LEU A 195 3.20 -7.82 14.14
CA LEU A 195 4.20 -7.95 15.19
C LEU A 195 4.45 -6.64 15.93
N VAL A 196 4.51 -5.50 15.22
CA VAL A 196 4.62 -4.18 15.86
C VAL A 196 3.38 -3.87 16.71
N GLY A 197 2.17 -4.12 16.19
CA GLY A 197 0.94 -3.95 16.97
C GLY A 197 0.92 -4.82 18.24
N LEU A 198 1.38 -6.08 18.15
CA LEU A 198 1.51 -6.96 19.32
C LEU A 198 2.55 -6.45 20.33
N VAL A 199 3.67 -5.88 19.86
CA VAL A 199 4.68 -5.26 20.73
C VAL A 199 4.09 -4.06 21.46
N TYR A 200 3.30 -3.20 20.81
CA TYR A 200 2.61 -2.08 21.47
C TYR A 200 1.73 -2.57 22.62
N LEU A 201 0.88 -3.57 22.36
CA LEU A 201 0.03 -4.16 23.40
C LEU A 201 0.84 -4.77 24.58
N GLY A 202 2.05 -5.26 24.32
CA GLY A 202 2.94 -5.79 25.36
C GLY A 202 3.63 -4.70 26.20
N LEU A 203 4.00 -3.59 25.57
CA LEU A 203 4.71 -2.47 26.21
C LEU A 203 3.79 -1.61 27.07
N ASP A 204 2.54 -1.44 26.64
CA ASP A 204 1.59 -0.54 27.30
C ASP A 204 1.15 -1.06 28.69
N HIS A 205 1.47 -2.33 29.03
CA HIS A 205 1.13 -3.01 30.28
C HIS A 205 -0.37 -2.95 30.66
N GLN A 206 -1.21 -2.57 29.71
CA GLN A 206 -2.66 -2.50 29.83
C GLN A 206 -3.29 -3.69 29.12
N MET A 207 -4.50 -4.04 29.54
CA MET A 207 -5.30 -5.00 28.77
C MET A 207 -5.56 -4.42 27.38
N PRO A 208 -5.44 -5.23 26.31
CA PRO A 208 -5.75 -4.77 24.96
C PRO A 208 -7.17 -4.21 24.94
N PRO A 209 -7.44 -3.09 24.23
CA PRO A 209 -8.78 -2.56 24.11
C PRO A 209 -9.76 -3.63 23.65
N LEU A 210 -10.91 -3.75 24.31
CA LEU A 210 -11.89 -4.80 24.00
C LEU A 210 -12.30 -4.76 22.52
N GLU A 211 -12.41 -3.57 21.95
CA GLU A 211 -12.70 -3.35 20.52
C GLU A 211 -11.65 -4.03 19.62
N ALA A 212 -10.35 -3.87 19.93
CA ALA A 212 -9.26 -4.50 19.18
C ALA A 212 -9.29 -6.03 19.31
N VAL A 213 -9.62 -6.56 20.49
CA VAL A 213 -9.76 -8.01 20.69
C VAL A 213 -10.91 -8.57 19.85
N VAL A 214 -12.06 -7.90 19.88
CA VAL A 214 -13.26 -8.33 19.13
C VAL A 214 -13.00 -8.24 17.63
N SER A 215 -12.49 -7.11 17.13
CA SER A 215 -12.21 -6.94 15.70
C SER A 215 -11.09 -7.86 15.23
N GLY A 216 -10.02 -8.00 16.00
CA GLY A 216 -8.90 -8.89 15.67
C GLY A 216 -9.34 -10.35 15.60
N SER A 217 -10.18 -10.79 16.55
CA SER A 217 -10.75 -12.14 16.54
C SER A 217 -11.67 -12.36 15.33
N ALA A 218 -12.53 -11.38 15.02
CA ALA A 218 -13.40 -11.44 13.84
C ALA A 218 -12.58 -11.48 12.54
N GLY A 219 -11.49 -10.72 12.46
CA GLY A 219 -10.54 -10.77 11.37
C GLY A 219 -9.93 -12.16 11.22
N ILE A 220 -9.32 -12.71 12.27
CA ILE A 220 -8.70 -14.05 12.24
C ILE A 220 -9.71 -15.11 11.79
N LEU A 221 -10.96 -15.03 12.28
CA LEU A 221 -12.02 -15.94 11.84
C LEU A 221 -12.31 -15.78 10.33
N CYS A 222 -12.44 -14.54 9.83
CA CYS A 222 -12.67 -14.27 8.42
C CYS A 222 -11.51 -14.77 7.53
N LEU A 223 -10.26 -14.56 7.94
CA LEU A 223 -9.07 -15.09 7.26
C LEU A 223 -9.08 -16.62 7.24
N SER A 224 -9.33 -17.25 8.38
CA SER A 224 -9.38 -18.71 8.52
C SER A 224 -10.46 -19.32 7.62
N LEU A 225 -11.63 -18.68 7.54
CA LEU A 225 -12.71 -19.07 6.64
C LEU A 225 -12.33 -18.88 5.17
N GLY A 226 -11.56 -17.83 4.85
CA GLY A 226 -10.99 -17.62 3.53
C GLY A 226 -10.08 -18.76 3.09
N TRP A 227 -9.27 -19.32 4.01
CA TRP A 227 -8.45 -20.51 3.71
C TRP A 227 -9.27 -21.78 3.53
N VAL A 228 -10.47 -21.89 4.11
CA VAL A 228 -11.36 -23.04 3.87
C VAL A 228 -12.02 -22.96 2.49
N TRP A 229 -12.36 -21.75 2.05
CA TRP A 229 -12.97 -21.50 0.75
C TRP A 229 -11.98 -20.84 -0.18
N GLU A 230 -11.02 -21.61 -0.71
CA GLU A 230 -10.02 -21.14 -1.70
C GLU A 230 -10.62 -20.88 -3.10
N TYR A 231 -11.93 -20.61 -3.21
CA TYR A 231 -12.59 -20.40 -4.50
C TYR A 231 -13.74 -19.38 -4.46
N GLY A 232 -13.75 -18.52 -5.48
CA GLY A 232 -14.89 -17.69 -5.88
C GLY A 232 -15.34 -16.64 -4.86
N TRP A 233 -16.62 -16.27 -4.92
CA TRP A 233 -17.16 -15.11 -4.18
C TRP A 233 -17.05 -15.23 -2.65
N ARG A 234 -17.06 -16.46 -2.10
CA ARG A 234 -16.96 -16.66 -0.65
C ARG A 234 -15.61 -16.19 -0.13
N TYR A 235 -14.53 -16.56 -0.82
CA TYR A 235 -13.19 -16.07 -0.55
C TYR A 235 -13.16 -14.54 -0.57
N LEU A 236 -13.66 -13.93 -1.65
CA LEU A 236 -13.63 -12.49 -1.84
C LEU A 236 -14.32 -11.75 -0.70
N VAL A 237 -15.48 -12.23 -0.25
CA VAL A 237 -16.22 -11.63 0.87
C VAL A 237 -15.50 -11.83 2.20
N THR A 238 -15.09 -13.05 2.54
CA THR A 238 -14.43 -13.31 3.83
C THR A 238 -13.07 -12.62 3.91
N HIS A 239 -12.31 -12.60 2.82
CA HIS A 239 -11.01 -11.93 2.78
C HIS A 239 -11.15 -10.39 2.79
N SER A 240 -12.18 -9.85 2.13
CA SER A 240 -12.56 -8.44 2.27
C SER A 240 -12.83 -8.05 3.73
N LEU A 241 -13.59 -8.89 4.45
CA LEU A 241 -13.89 -8.65 5.86
C LEU A 241 -12.63 -8.76 6.73
N TRP A 242 -11.71 -9.68 6.40
CA TRP A 242 -10.39 -9.72 7.01
C TRP A 242 -9.70 -8.34 6.91
N HIS A 243 -9.62 -7.73 5.71
CA HIS A 243 -9.01 -6.41 5.53
C HIS A 243 -9.62 -5.32 6.41
N LEU A 244 -10.95 -5.26 6.46
CA LEU A 244 -11.65 -4.23 7.23
C LEU A 244 -11.41 -4.40 8.74
N PHE A 245 -11.52 -5.63 9.23
CA PHE A 245 -11.36 -5.93 10.66
C PHE A 245 -9.90 -5.79 11.13
N SER A 246 -8.93 -6.24 10.34
CA SER A 246 -7.51 -6.07 10.67
C SER A 246 -7.08 -4.61 10.61
N ALA A 247 -7.54 -3.83 9.61
CA ALA A 247 -7.28 -2.39 9.54
C ALA A 247 -7.84 -1.66 10.77
N TYR A 248 -9.09 -1.94 11.13
CA TYR A 248 -9.70 -1.35 12.33
C TYR A 248 -8.97 -1.78 13.61
N THR A 249 -8.51 -3.03 13.69
CA THR A 249 -7.69 -3.51 14.81
C THR A 249 -6.40 -2.70 14.93
N ALA A 250 -5.68 -2.47 13.82
CA ALA A 250 -4.47 -1.65 13.80
C ALA A 250 -4.74 -0.22 14.26
N PHE A 251 -5.85 0.39 13.82
CA PHE A 251 -6.29 1.71 14.29
C PHE A 251 -6.50 1.77 15.80
N VAL A 252 -7.23 0.80 16.37
CA VAL A 252 -7.53 0.79 17.81
C VAL A 252 -6.26 0.55 18.62
N VAL A 253 -5.38 -0.35 18.18
CA VAL A 253 -4.10 -0.64 18.85
C VAL A 253 -3.19 0.59 18.82
N GLY A 254 -2.99 1.22 17.65
CA GLY A 254 -2.14 2.40 17.53
C GLY A 254 -2.64 3.59 18.33
N ASN A 255 -3.96 3.85 18.34
CA ASN A 255 -4.51 4.91 19.19
C ASN A 255 -4.35 4.63 20.68
N ALA A 256 -4.53 3.37 21.12
CA ALA A 256 -4.35 3.03 22.52
C ALA A 256 -2.90 3.26 22.97
N HIS A 257 -1.94 2.91 22.12
CA HIS A 257 -0.51 3.13 22.36
C HIS A 257 -0.15 4.62 22.50
N LEU A 258 -0.82 5.50 21.76
CA LEU A 258 -0.60 6.94 21.86
C LEU A 258 -1.18 7.58 23.15
N LEU A 259 -2.02 6.86 23.90
CA LEU A 259 -2.66 7.35 25.11
C LEU A 259 -1.95 6.93 26.41
N THR A 260 -0.97 6.02 26.32
CA THR A 260 -0.13 5.57 27.44
C THR A 260 1.10 6.43 27.66
#